data_AF-A0AAD5VQX9-F1
#
_entry.id   AF-A0AAD5VQX9-F1
#
_cell.length_a   1.000
_cell.length_b   1.000
_cell.length_c   1.000
_cell.angle_alpha   90.00
_cell.angle_beta   90.00
_cell.angle_gamma   90.00
#
_symmetry.space_group_name_H-M   'P 1'
#
loop_
_entity.id
_entity.type
_entity.pdbx_description
1 polymer ?
#
loop_
_entity_poly.entity_id
_entity_poly.type
_entity_poly.pdbx_seq_one_letter_code
_entity_poly.pdbx_strand_id
1 'polypeptide(L)'
;MINDLVLWAQQPAHPYRSLWIIGPESDLPHLCAKRLKDQLAASFFSKENHILDPKYFFTTIAFQLATHFPAYEEIIDAKLARYPGPASKALKVQFRELIAEPLHDLSARGELMGSRGTILVGGLDQCTGGDARREILRIIMDETISLPFRWIVFSSPDDAVGRRLPESGSQQFPATFSQTLLENEEGGCTRLGGGSTCVIWLQDGIWVFLFGSVHKAAHWAMLFFLTPR
;
A
#
# COMPACT_ATOMS: atom_id res chain seq x y z
N MET A 1 -4.67 -2.52 -16.19
CA MET A 1 -4.79 -2.62 -14.71
C MET A 1 -3.61 -3.35 -14.05
N ILE A 2 -3.48 -4.69 -14.09
CA ILE A 2 -2.41 -5.40 -13.35
C ILE A 2 -1.01 -4.92 -13.75
N ASN A 3 -0.78 -4.70 -15.05
CA ASN A 3 0.51 -4.17 -15.53
C ASN A 3 0.80 -2.78 -14.96
N ASP A 4 -0.21 -1.93 -14.78
CA ASP A 4 -0.04 -0.58 -14.22
C ASP A 4 0.32 -0.62 -12.74
N LEU A 5 -0.29 -1.55 -11.98
CA LEU A 5 0.04 -1.78 -10.57
C LEU A 5 1.47 -2.30 -10.42
N VAL A 6 1.88 -3.21 -11.30
CA VAL A 6 3.26 -3.72 -11.35
C VAL A 6 4.25 -2.60 -11.70
N LEU A 7 3.92 -1.77 -12.68
CA LEU A 7 4.74 -0.61 -13.06
C LEU A 7 4.85 0.39 -11.91
N TRP A 8 3.75 0.71 -11.23
CA TRP A 8 3.74 1.57 -10.05
C TRP A 8 4.64 1.04 -8.93
N ALA A 9 4.55 -0.26 -8.64
CA ALA A 9 5.37 -0.94 -7.64
C ALA A 9 6.88 -0.88 -7.97
N GLN A 10 7.22 -0.88 -9.27
CA GLN A 10 8.59 -0.89 -9.74
C GLN A 10 9.26 0.49 -9.81
N GLN A 11 8.49 1.58 -9.75
CA GLN A 11 8.99 2.94 -9.90
C GLN A 11 9.72 3.42 -8.63
N PRO A 12 11.04 3.62 -8.61
CA PRO A 12 11.75 3.99 -7.38
C PRO A 12 11.46 5.43 -6.93
N ALA A 13 11.20 6.33 -7.88
CA ALA A 13 11.03 7.77 -7.66
C ALA A 13 9.57 8.20 -7.47
N HIS A 14 8.62 7.27 -7.39
CA HIS A 14 7.22 7.61 -7.24
C HIS A 14 6.95 8.29 -5.87
N PRO A 15 6.24 9.43 -5.81
CA PRO A 15 6.11 10.26 -4.61
C PRO A 15 5.31 9.61 -3.48
N TYR A 16 4.37 8.72 -3.82
CA TYR A 16 3.62 7.94 -2.83
C TYR A 16 4.29 6.59 -2.61
N ARG A 17 4.37 6.16 -1.34
CA ARG A 17 4.81 4.81 -0.93
C ARG A 17 3.66 3.83 -0.74
N SER A 18 2.43 4.36 -0.62
CA SER A 18 1.22 3.57 -0.39
C SER A 18 0.16 3.86 -1.44
N LEU A 19 -0.44 2.80 -1.95
CA LEU A 19 -1.57 2.82 -2.87
C LEU A 19 -2.72 2.01 -2.26
N TRP A 20 -3.89 2.63 -2.19
CA TRP A 20 -5.11 1.98 -1.72
C TRP A 20 -6.11 1.87 -2.85
N ILE A 21 -6.48 0.63 -3.17
CA ILE A 21 -7.40 0.25 -4.23
C ILE A 21 -8.67 -0.27 -3.59
N ILE A 22 -9.78 0.37 -3.88
CA ILE A 22 -11.13 -0.03 -3.47
C ILE A 22 -11.82 -0.57 -4.70
N GLY A 23 -12.33 -1.79 -4.67
CA GLY A 23 -12.97 -2.39 -5.83
C GLY A 23 -13.65 -3.71 -5.46
N PRO A 24 -14.54 -4.23 -6.31
CA PRO A 24 -15.22 -5.49 -6.04
C PRO A 24 -14.23 -6.59 -5.65
N GLU A 25 -14.71 -7.54 -4.84
CA GLU A 25 -13.93 -8.73 -4.49
C GLU A 25 -13.41 -9.38 -5.79
N SER A 26 -12.09 -9.51 -5.89
CA SER A 26 -11.42 -9.91 -7.13
C SER A 26 -10.08 -10.58 -6.82
N ASP A 27 -9.60 -11.37 -7.78
CA ASP A 27 -8.30 -12.04 -7.72
C ASP A 27 -7.09 -11.11 -7.96
N LEU A 28 -7.30 -9.79 -8.03
CA LEU A 28 -6.25 -8.82 -8.30
C LEU A 28 -5.06 -8.88 -7.33
N PRO A 29 -5.24 -9.05 -6.01
CA PRO A 29 -4.11 -9.20 -5.09
C PRO A 29 -3.24 -10.42 -5.45
N HIS A 30 -3.90 -11.56 -5.74
CA HIS A 30 -3.23 -12.81 -6.12
C HIS A 30 -2.49 -12.69 -7.45
N LEU A 31 -3.12 -12.06 -8.45
CA LEU A 31 -2.52 -11.83 -9.77
C LEU A 31 -1.33 -10.87 -9.69
N CYS A 32 -1.43 -9.81 -8.88
CA CYS A 32 -0.32 -8.90 -8.63
C CYS A 32 0.84 -9.62 -7.92
N ALA A 33 0.55 -10.43 -6.90
CA ALA A 33 1.56 -11.22 -6.20
C ALA A 33 2.31 -12.16 -7.15
N LYS A 34 1.59 -12.83 -8.06
CA LYS A 34 2.20 -13.69 -9.08
C LYS A 34 3.11 -12.93 -10.04
N ARG A 35 2.75 -11.70 -10.43
CA ARG A 35 3.56 -10.86 -11.33
C ARG A 35 4.73 -10.16 -10.63
N LEU A 36 4.60 -9.88 -9.34
CA LEU A 36 5.61 -9.24 -8.51
C LEU A 36 6.50 -10.23 -7.76
N LYS A 37 6.48 -11.53 -8.11
CA LYS A 37 7.16 -12.60 -7.36
C LYS A 37 8.58 -12.24 -6.89
N ASP A 38 9.41 -11.69 -7.79
CA ASP A 38 10.82 -11.36 -7.48
C ASP A 38 11.01 -10.05 -6.70
N GLN A 39 9.93 -9.29 -6.50
CA GLN A 39 9.88 -8.01 -5.80
C GLN A 39 8.89 -8.01 -4.63
N LEU A 40 8.27 -9.16 -4.35
CA LEU A 40 7.30 -9.30 -3.28
C LEU A 40 8.07 -9.52 -1.98
N ALA A 41 8.11 -8.48 -1.15
CA ALA A 41 8.77 -8.53 0.15
C ALA A 41 7.90 -9.26 1.18
N ALA A 42 6.60 -9.00 1.13
CA ALA A 42 5.61 -9.69 1.94
C ALA A 42 4.22 -9.59 1.30
N SER A 43 3.33 -10.43 1.78
CA SER A 43 1.93 -10.40 1.40
C SER A 43 1.03 -10.84 2.55
N PHE A 44 -0.15 -10.25 2.61
CA PHE A 44 -1.20 -10.62 3.54
C PHE A 44 -2.52 -10.63 2.79
N PHE A 45 -3.03 -11.81 2.49
CA PHE A 45 -4.36 -11.99 1.92
C PHE A 45 -4.89 -13.38 2.28
N SER A 46 -6.21 -13.48 2.29
CA SER A 46 -6.90 -14.71 2.65
C SER A 46 -6.83 -15.71 1.51
N LYS A 47 -6.63 -16.98 1.85
CA LYS A 47 -6.95 -18.09 0.93
C LYS A 47 -8.39 -18.48 1.21
N GLU A 48 -9.14 -18.77 0.15
CA GLU A 48 -10.57 -19.12 0.17
C GLU A 48 -11.06 -19.74 1.50
N ASN A 49 -12.07 -19.13 2.12
CA ASN A 49 -12.73 -19.55 3.36
C ASN A 49 -11.90 -19.49 4.65
N HIS A 50 -10.77 -18.76 4.67
CA HIS A 50 -10.03 -18.53 5.91
C HIS A 50 -10.29 -17.14 6.49
N ILE A 51 -10.81 -17.10 7.72
CA ILE A 51 -10.90 -15.86 8.48
C ILE A 51 -9.49 -15.47 8.94
N LEU A 52 -9.06 -14.27 8.57
CA LEU A 52 -7.80 -13.71 9.02
C LEU A 52 -7.99 -13.02 10.37
N ASP A 53 -7.14 -13.33 11.34
CA ASP A 53 -7.10 -12.61 12.61
C ASP A 53 -6.15 -11.41 12.48
N PRO A 54 -6.66 -10.17 12.57
CA PRO A 54 -5.86 -8.97 12.34
C PRO A 54 -4.71 -8.84 13.34
N LYS A 55 -4.77 -9.49 14.51
CA LYS A 55 -3.67 -9.43 15.50
C LYS A 55 -2.36 -10.04 14.99
N TYR A 56 -2.44 -10.89 13.94
CA TYR A 56 -1.27 -11.49 13.32
C TYR A 56 -0.75 -10.70 12.12
N PHE A 57 -1.44 -9.65 11.68
CA PHE A 57 -1.09 -8.90 10.46
C PHE A 57 0.40 -8.52 10.42
N PHE A 58 0.86 -7.72 11.39
CA PHE A 58 2.25 -7.26 11.41
C PHE A 58 3.25 -8.37 11.72
N THR A 59 2.85 -9.37 12.51
CA THR A 59 3.72 -10.54 12.76
C THR A 59 3.92 -11.37 11.49
N THR A 60 2.90 -11.53 10.65
CA THR A 60 2.98 -12.25 9.37
C THR A 60 3.86 -11.49 8.39
N ILE A 61 3.69 -10.16 8.28
CA ILE A 61 4.57 -9.33 7.44
C ILE A 61 6.01 -9.41 7.94
N ALA A 62 6.25 -9.26 9.24
CA ALA A 62 7.60 -9.32 9.80
C ALA A 62 8.26 -10.70 9.58
N PHE A 63 7.52 -11.78 9.77
CA PHE A 63 8.02 -13.13 9.49
C PHE A 63 8.43 -13.28 8.02
N GLN A 64 7.59 -12.85 7.08
CA GLN A 64 7.92 -12.92 5.65
C GLN A 64 9.11 -12.03 5.30
N LEU A 65 9.25 -10.85 5.91
CA LEU A 65 10.44 -10.02 5.71
C LEU A 65 11.71 -10.72 6.21
N ALA A 66 11.66 -11.35 7.39
CA ALA A 66 12.79 -12.12 7.90
C ALA A 66 13.21 -13.25 6.95
N THR A 67 12.24 -13.97 6.35
CA THR A 67 12.59 -15.03 5.39
C THR A 67 13.23 -14.54 4.09
N HIS A 68 13.05 -13.26 3.72
CA HIS A 68 13.60 -12.70 2.48
C HIS A 68 14.84 -11.83 2.69
N PHE A 69 15.05 -11.30 3.91
CA PHE A 69 16.11 -10.33 4.20
C PHE A 69 16.91 -10.78 5.43
N PRO A 70 18.08 -11.43 5.26
CA PRO A 70 18.87 -11.96 6.38
C PRO A 70 19.24 -10.92 7.45
N ALA A 71 19.60 -9.70 7.03
CA ALA A 71 19.92 -8.63 7.97
C ALA A 71 18.71 -8.19 8.82
N TYR A 72 17.50 -8.30 8.26
CA TYR A 72 16.26 -8.05 8.99
C TYR A 72 15.96 -9.17 9.98
N GLU A 73 16.16 -10.43 9.56
CA GLU A 73 16.03 -11.61 10.42
C GLU A 73 16.87 -11.48 11.69
N GLU A 74 18.14 -11.11 11.57
CA GLU A 74 19.04 -10.92 12.72
C GLU A 74 18.50 -9.90 13.73
N ILE A 75 17.91 -8.80 13.26
CA ILE A 75 17.32 -7.77 14.13
C ILE A 75 16.07 -8.30 14.83
N ILE A 76 15.20 -9.01 14.09
CA ILE A 76 13.96 -9.57 14.64
C ILE A 76 14.26 -10.67 15.66
N ASP A 77 15.17 -11.58 15.37
CA ASP A 77 15.56 -12.65 16.29
C ASP A 77 16.11 -12.09 17.60
N ALA A 78 16.97 -11.08 17.53
CA ALA A 78 17.47 -10.39 18.72
C ALA A 78 16.35 -9.71 19.54
N LYS A 79 15.33 -9.15 18.87
CA LYS A 79 14.15 -8.56 19.54
C LYS A 79 13.27 -9.63 20.18
N LEU A 80 12.95 -10.71 19.46
CA LEU A 80 12.07 -11.78 19.93
C LEU A 80 12.69 -12.60 21.05
N ALA A 81 14.01 -12.79 21.06
CA ALA A 81 14.73 -13.43 22.15
C ALA A 81 14.56 -12.70 23.49
N ARG A 82 14.35 -11.37 23.45
CA ARG A 82 14.15 -10.54 24.65
C ARG A 82 12.68 -10.43 25.07
N TYR A 83 11.74 -10.55 24.12
CA TYR A 83 10.32 -10.33 24.36
C TYR A 83 9.46 -11.33 23.56
N PRO A 84 9.15 -12.51 24.13
CA PRO A 84 8.25 -13.46 23.48
C PRO A 84 6.80 -12.96 23.50
N GLY A 85 6.10 -13.10 22.38
CA GLY A 85 4.67 -12.78 22.25
C GLY A 85 4.33 -11.44 21.57
N PRO A 86 4.88 -11.12 20.38
CA PRO A 86 4.55 -9.88 19.68
C PRO A 86 3.06 -9.76 19.32
N ALA A 87 2.39 -10.88 19.03
CA ALA A 87 0.98 -10.91 18.63
C ALA A 87 -0.02 -10.50 19.74
N SER A 88 0.41 -10.42 21.00
CA SER A 88 -0.44 -9.98 22.12
C SER A 88 -0.42 -8.46 22.32
N LYS A 89 0.49 -7.75 21.64
CA LYS A 89 0.62 -6.29 21.72
C LYS A 89 -0.39 -5.59 20.80
N ALA A 90 -0.70 -4.33 21.12
CA ALA A 90 -1.51 -3.48 20.25
C ALA A 90 -0.88 -3.34 18.84
N LEU A 91 -1.71 -3.24 17.81
CA LEU A 91 -1.29 -3.21 16.39
C LEU A 91 -0.25 -2.13 16.11
N LYS A 92 -0.47 -0.93 16.64
CA LYS A 92 0.51 0.17 16.58
C LYS A 92 1.88 -0.18 17.18
N VAL A 93 1.90 -0.93 18.29
CA VAL A 93 3.15 -1.37 18.93
C VAL A 93 3.81 -2.47 18.10
N GLN A 94 3.03 -3.41 17.57
CA GLN A 94 3.53 -4.43 16.65
C GLN A 94 4.19 -3.78 15.43
N PHE A 95 3.51 -2.84 14.77
CA PHE A 95 4.08 -2.12 13.62
C PHE A 95 5.39 -1.43 13.97
N ARG A 96 5.43 -0.69 15.09
CA ARG A 96 6.64 0.03 15.49
C ARG A 96 7.81 -0.94 15.71
N GLU A 97 7.62 -1.95 16.55
CA GLU A 97 8.71 -2.81 17.00
C GLU A 97 9.13 -3.85 15.97
N LEU A 98 8.18 -4.34 15.17
CA LEU A 98 8.42 -5.39 14.20
C LEU A 98 8.72 -4.85 12.81
N ILE A 99 8.18 -3.69 12.40
CA ILE A 99 8.32 -3.18 11.03
C ILE A 99 9.15 -1.90 11.00
N ALA A 100 8.70 -0.85 11.67
CA ALA A 100 9.28 0.49 11.50
C ALA A 100 10.70 0.61 12.07
N GLU A 101 10.91 0.21 13.33
CA GLU A 101 12.23 0.28 13.98
C GLU A 101 13.27 -0.59 13.25
N PRO A 102 13.02 -1.89 12.96
CA PRO A 102 13.99 -2.70 12.22
C PRO A 102 14.35 -2.14 10.85
N LEU A 103 13.37 -1.62 10.09
CA LEU A 103 13.65 -1.05 8.77
C LEU A 103 14.39 0.28 8.85
N HIS A 104 14.13 1.11 9.86
CA HIS A 104 14.94 2.32 10.08
C HIS A 104 16.38 1.96 10.46
N ASP A 105 16.59 0.96 11.32
CA ASP A 105 17.93 0.50 11.71
C ASP A 105 18.73 0.01 10.50
N LEU A 106 18.12 -0.82 9.63
CA LEU A 106 18.76 -1.27 8.40
C LEU A 106 19.03 -0.12 7.43
N SER A 107 18.10 0.84 7.33
CA SER A 107 18.27 2.00 6.45
C SER A 107 19.43 2.87 6.92
N ALA A 108 19.59 3.03 8.24
CA ALA A 108 20.69 3.77 8.83
C ALA A 108 22.05 3.08 8.59
N ARG A 109 22.06 1.74 8.50
CA ARG A 109 23.24 0.93 8.16
C ARG A 109 23.55 0.90 6.66
N GLY A 110 22.65 1.40 5.81
CA GLY A 110 22.77 1.31 4.34
C GLY A 110 22.45 -0.08 3.78
N GLU A 111 21.90 -0.98 4.59
CA GLU A 111 21.62 -2.38 4.21
C GLU A 111 20.32 -2.52 3.37
N LEU A 112 19.56 -1.44 3.23
CA LEU A 112 18.38 -1.35 2.36
C LEU A 112 18.64 -0.63 1.03
N MET A 113 19.89 -0.28 0.74
CA MET A 113 20.25 0.43 -0.48
C MET A 113 19.99 -0.45 -1.70
N GLY A 114 18.90 -0.16 -2.41
CA GLY A 114 18.48 -0.90 -3.62
C GLY A 114 17.38 -1.93 -3.39
N SER A 115 16.91 -2.13 -2.16
CA SER A 115 15.82 -3.06 -1.83
C SER A 115 14.49 -2.57 -2.42
N ARG A 116 14.10 -3.12 -3.59
CA ARG A 116 12.81 -2.84 -4.23
C ARG A 116 11.79 -3.90 -3.81
N GLY A 117 11.28 -3.75 -2.59
CA GLY A 117 10.25 -4.64 -2.05
C GLY A 117 8.87 -4.01 -2.09
N THR A 118 7.88 -4.81 -2.48
CA THR A 118 6.45 -4.48 -2.41
C THR A 118 5.78 -5.37 -1.39
N ILE A 119 4.91 -4.76 -0.57
CA ILE A 119 4.03 -5.45 0.37
C ILE A 119 2.62 -5.36 -0.18
N LEU A 120 2.03 -6.51 -0.46
CA LEU A 120 0.66 -6.63 -0.97
C LEU A 120 -0.30 -7.01 0.14
N VAL A 121 -1.36 -6.25 0.31
CA VAL A 121 -2.39 -6.49 1.31
C VAL A 121 -3.72 -6.62 0.61
N GLY A 122 -4.34 -7.79 0.69
CA GLY A 122 -5.70 -8.03 0.19
C GLY A 122 -6.53 -8.73 1.26
N GLY A 123 -7.85 -8.75 1.09
CA GLY A 123 -8.72 -9.48 2.02
C GLY A 123 -8.76 -8.89 3.43
N LEU A 124 -8.43 -7.60 3.63
CA LEU A 124 -8.60 -6.95 4.93
C LEU A 124 -10.06 -7.00 5.36
N ASP A 125 -10.98 -6.85 4.42
CA ASP A 125 -12.43 -6.99 4.58
C ASP A 125 -12.86 -8.37 5.12
N GLN A 126 -12.05 -9.41 4.89
CA GLN A 126 -12.24 -10.76 5.43
C GLN A 126 -11.66 -10.93 6.85
N CYS A 127 -10.95 -9.93 7.39
CA CYS A 127 -10.48 -9.95 8.77
C CYS A 127 -11.62 -9.69 9.75
N THR A 128 -11.58 -10.36 10.92
CA THR A 128 -12.49 -10.07 12.03
C THR A 128 -12.22 -8.70 12.65
N GLY A 129 -13.25 -8.05 13.21
CA GLY A 129 -13.09 -6.82 13.99
C GLY A 129 -12.83 -5.55 13.17
N GLY A 130 -13.88 -4.80 12.85
CA GLY A 130 -13.78 -3.59 12.01
C GLY A 130 -12.85 -2.48 12.55
N ASP A 131 -12.66 -2.38 13.86
CA ASP A 131 -11.71 -1.42 14.46
C ASP A 131 -10.26 -1.76 14.14
N ALA A 132 -9.89 -3.05 14.22
CA ALA A 132 -8.54 -3.51 13.92
C ALA A 132 -8.21 -3.30 12.42
N ARG A 133 -9.18 -3.53 11.53
CA ARG A 133 -9.05 -3.25 10.09
C ARG A 133 -8.76 -1.77 9.82
N ARG A 134 -9.54 -0.88 10.45
CA ARG A 134 -9.33 0.58 10.37
C ARG A 134 -7.95 0.98 10.87
N GLU A 135 -7.52 0.42 11.99
CA GLU A 135 -6.22 0.72 12.57
C GLU A 135 -5.07 0.29 11.65
N ILE A 136 -5.14 -0.92 11.08
CA ILE A 136 -4.15 -1.41 10.10
C ILE A 136 -4.06 -0.47 8.90
N LEU A 137 -5.20 -0.13 8.29
CA LEU A 137 -5.22 0.77 7.14
C LEU A 137 -4.63 2.14 7.47
N ARG A 138 -4.99 2.72 8.62
CA ARG A 138 -4.46 4.00 9.08
C ARG A 138 -2.94 3.94 9.26
N ILE A 139 -2.43 2.91 9.91
CA ILE A 139 -0.98 2.72 10.10
C ILE A 139 -0.27 2.64 8.73
N ILE A 140 -0.79 1.84 7.79
CA ILE A 140 -0.20 1.69 6.46
C ILE A 140 -0.18 3.04 5.71
N MET A 141 -1.28 3.78 5.74
CA MET A 141 -1.40 5.03 4.98
C MET A 141 -0.61 6.20 5.59
N ASP A 142 -0.51 6.26 6.91
CA ASP A 142 0.08 7.41 7.60
C ASP A 142 1.58 7.23 7.91
N GLU A 143 2.07 6.00 8.07
CA GLU A 143 3.38 5.74 8.71
C GLU A 143 4.41 5.04 7.83
N THR A 144 4.02 4.56 6.66
CA THR A 144 4.93 3.81 5.78
C THR A 144 5.69 4.70 4.80
N ILE A 145 5.41 6.00 4.75
CA ILE A 145 6.07 6.94 3.83
C ILE A 145 7.59 7.01 4.01
N SER A 146 8.09 6.85 5.24
CA SER A 146 9.52 6.84 5.54
C SER A 146 10.16 5.47 5.40
N LEU A 147 9.36 4.43 5.09
CA LEU A 147 9.84 3.05 5.00
C LEU A 147 10.27 2.70 3.57
N PRO A 148 11.19 1.74 3.41
CA PRO A 148 11.76 1.38 2.10
C PRO A 148 10.75 0.70 1.16
N PHE A 149 9.77 -0.01 1.71
CA PHE A 149 8.85 -0.84 0.95
C PHE A 149 7.63 -0.06 0.46
N ARG A 150 7.15 -0.45 -0.72
CA ARG A 150 5.86 0.04 -1.24
C ARG A 150 4.73 -0.82 -0.73
N TRP A 151 3.60 -0.19 -0.44
CA TRP A 151 2.41 -0.87 0.04
C TRP A 151 1.29 -0.73 -0.98
N ILE A 152 0.69 -1.85 -1.39
CA ILE A 152 -0.55 -1.86 -2.16
C ILE A 152 -1.61 -2.57 -1.33
N VAL A 153 -2.69 -1.86 -1.04
CA VAL A 153 -3.81 -2.37 -0.25
C VAL A 153 -5.05 -2.49 -1.14
N PHE A 154 -5.70 -3.64 -1.10
CA PHE A 154 -6.95 -3.93 -1.80
C PHE A 154 -8.08 -4.14 -0.78
N SER A 155 -9.23 -3.53 -1.02
CA SER A 155 -10.43 -3.70 -0.18
C SER A 155 -11.73 -3.62 -0.99
N SER A 156 -12.77 -4.33 -0.54
CA SER A 156 -14.12 -4.24 -1.10
C SER A 156 -14.84 -2.92 -0.75
N PRO A 157 -15.71 -2.37 -1.63
CA PRO A 157 -16.58 -1.23 -1.31
C PRO A 157 -17.50 -1.46 -0.12
N ASP A 158 -17.91 -2.72 0.11
CA ASP A 158 -18.82 -3.11 1.19
C ASP A 158 -18.11 -3.22 2.54
N ASP A 159 -16.77 -3.21 2.55
CA ASP A 159 -16.01 -2.99 3.76
C ASP A 159 -16.25 -1.54 4.19
N ALA A 160 -17.19 -1.33 5.12
CA ALA A 160 -17.59 -0.01 5.65
C ALA A 160 -16.41 0.81 6.22
N VAL A 161 -15.22 0.23 6.27
CA VAL A 161 -13.91 0.86 6.52
C VAL A 161 -13.44 1.75 5.35
N GLY A 162 -13.94 1.53 4.14
CA GLY A 162 -13.59 2.21 2.89
C GLY A 162 -14.20 3.60 2.65
N ARG A 163 -15.06 4.12 3.54
CA ARG A 163 -15.47 5.52 3.48
C ARG A 163 -14.45 6.41 4.18
N ARG A 164 -13.54 7.03 3.42
CA ARG A 164 -13.02 8.35 3.79
C ARG A 164 -13.55 9.38 2.81
N LEU A 165 -14.71 9.95 3.13
CA LEU A 165 -15.24 11.18 2.54
C LEU A 165 -15.77 12.03 3.72
N PRO A 166 -15.49 13.34 3.79
CA PRO A 166 -15.46 14.25 2.64
C PRO A 166 -14.17 15.06 2.46
N GLU A 167 -13.85 15.38 1.21
CA GLU A 167 -13.16 16.63 0.88
C GLU A 167 -14.18 17.77 0.98
N SER A 168 -14.10 18.58 2.03
CA SER A 168 -14.51 20.00 2.12
C SER A 168 -14.63 20.40 3.60
N GLY A 169 -13.63 21.11 4.11
CA GLY A 169 -13.69 21.73 5.45
C GLY A 169 -12.49 21.41 6.33
N SER A 170 -11.49 22.29 6.30
CA SER A 170 -10.51 22.52 7.38
C SER A 170 -9.78 21.31 7.98
N GLN A 171 -8.85 20.72 7.23
CA GLN A 171 -7.46 20.49 7.67
C GLN A 171 -6.68 19.86 6.52
N GLN A 172 -5.85 20.69 5.89
CA GLN A 172 -5.02 20.34 4.75
C GLN A 172 -3.81 19.56 5.26
N PHE A 173 -3.91 18.23 5.32
CA PHE A 173 -2.74 17.38 5.51
C PHE A 173 -2.13 17.05 4.14
N PRO A 174 -0.79 17.07 3.98
CA PRO A 174 -0.17 16.66 2.73
C PRO A 174 -0.55 15.21 2.45
N ALA A 175 -1.17 14.96 1.31
CA ALA A 175 -1.62 13.63 0.97
C ALA A 175 -0.43 12.69 0.75
N THR A 176 -0.28 11.73 1.64
CA THR A 176 0.84 10.78 1.72
C THR A 176 0.61 9.49 0.90
N PHE A 177 -0.62 9.27 0.42
CA PHE A 177 -1.06 8.07 -0.30
C PHE A 177 -1.98 8.43 -1.47
N SER A 178 -2.19 7.47 -2.38
CA SER A 178 -3.21 7.57 -3.44
C SER A 178 -4.34 6.60 -3.17
N GLN A 179 -5.59 7.07 -3.31
CA GLN A 179 -6.80 6.23 -3.19
C GLN A 179 -7.54 6.16 -4.54
N THR A 180 -7.85 4.94 -4.94
CA THR A 180 -8.39 4.63 -6.26
C THR A 180 -9.59 3.70 -6.12
N LEU A 181 -10.75 4.10 -6.66
CA LEU A 181 -11.96 3.28 -6.73
C LEU A 181 -12.06 2.61 -8.10
N LEU A 182 -12.17 1.28 -8.14
CA LEU A 182 -12.50 0.50 -9.32
C LEU A 182 -14.03 0.32 -9.36
N GLU A 183 -14.65 0.90 -10.38
CA GLU A 183 -16.10 0.87 -10.60
C GLU A 183 -16.56 -0.48 -11.17
N ASN A 184 -15.68 -1.16 -11.92
CA ASN A 184 -15.91 -2.52 -12.44
C ASN A 184 -14.58 -3.25 -12.70
N GLU A 185 -14.64 -4.56 -12.91
CA GLU A 185 -13.46 -5.39 -13.23
C GLU A 185 -12.87 -5.08 -14.62
N GLU A 186 -13.65 -4.44 -15.50
CA GLU A 186 -13.30 -4.11 -16.88
C GLU A 186 -12.61 -2.74 -17.04
N GLY A 187 -12.47 -1.94 -15.98
CA GLY A 187 -11.53 -0.81 -15.89
C GLY A 187 -12.09 0.59 -15.70
N GLY A 188 -13.37 0.77 -15.37
CA GLY A 188 -13.90 2.04 -14.85
C GLY A 188 -13.24 2.37 -13.52
N CYS A 189 -12.66 3.57 -13.38
CA CYS A 189 -11.86 3.88 -12.22
C CYS A 189 -11.88 5.37 -11.88
N THR A 190 -12.19 5.68 -10.62
CA THR A 190 -12.35 7.05 -10.12
C THR A 190 -11.41 7.30 -8.95
N ARG A 191 -10.64 8.39 -9.00
CA ARG A 191 -9.78 8.80 -7.89
C ARG A 191 -10.62 9.45 -6.79
N LEU A 192 -10.43 9.01 -5.55
CA LEU A 192 -11.20 9.52 -4.41
C LEU A 192 -10.44 10.52 -3.52
N GLY A 193 -9.11 10.59 -3.62
CA GLY A 193 -8.28 11.53 -2.85
C GLY A 193 -6.78 11.25 -2.98
N GLY A 194 -5.97 12.24 -2.60
CA GLY A 194 -4.50 12.19 -2.65
C GLY A 194 -3.88 13.31 -3.51
N GLY A 195 -2.64 13.73 -3.24
CA GLY A 195 -2.01 14.92 -3.83
C GLY A 195 -1.80 14.83 -5.35
N SER A 196 -1.35 15.91 -5.96
CA SER A 196 -1.32 16.24 -7.39
C SER A 196 -0.72 15.21 -8.38
N THR A 197 -1.36 14.05 -8.62
CA THR A 197 -1.41 13.28 -9.90
C THR A 197 -2.01 11.88 -9.71
N CYS A 198 -2.88 11.45 -10.64
CA CYS A 198 -3.13 10.03 -10.92
C CYS A 198 -3.62 9.88 -12.37
N VAL A 199 -3.10 8.88 -13.08
CA VAL A 199 -3.44 8.52 -14.47
C VAL A 199 -4.10 7.16 -14.45
N ILE A 200 -5.22 7.01 -15.15
CA ILE A 200 -5.91 5.73 -15.29
C ILE A 200 -6.21 5.49 -16.77
N TRP A 201 -5.97 4.26 -17.22
CA TRP A 201 -6.10 3.85 -18.61
C TRP A 201 -7.26 2.88 -18.82
N LEU A 202 -7.99 3.11 -19.92
CA LEU A 202 -8.94 2.17 -20.51
C LEU A 202 -8.55 1.86 -21.95
N GLN A 203 -9.01 0.70 -22.41
CA GLN A 203 -8.40 -0.22 -23.39
C GLN A 203 -7.94 0.30 -24.77
N ASP A 204 -8.17 1.56 -25.17
CA ASP A 204 -7.96 2.02 -26.55
C ASP A 204 -7.21 3.36 -26.75
N GLY A 205 -6.56 3.93 -25.72
CA GLY A 205 -5.73 5.12 -25.92
C GLY A 205 -5.40 5.93 -24.67
N ILE A 206 -4.25 6.61 -24.72
CA ILE A 206 -3.66 7.35 -23.59
C ILE A 206 -4.49 8.60 -23.28
N TRP A 207 -4.98 8.74 -22.06
CA TRP A 207 -5.37 10.04 -21.51
C TRP A 207 -4.74 10.25 -20.14
N VAL A 208 -3.80 11.18 -20.06
CA VAL A 208 -3.12 11.61 -18.84
C VAL A 208 -3.68 12.97 -18.45
N PHE A 209 -4.41 13.05 -17.33
CA PHE A 209 -4.78 14.34 -16.75
C PHE A 209 -3.84 14.67 -15.59
N LEU A 210 -2.95 15.65 -15.82
CA LEU A 210 -2.15 16.28 -14.76
C LEU A 210 -2.95 17.45 -14.21
N PHE A 211 -3.44 17.35 -12.97
CA PHE A 211 -3.82 18.54 -12.20
C PHE A 211 -2.81 18.75 -11.07
N GLY A 212 -1.97 19.76 -11.24
CA GLY A 212 -1.14 20.36 -10.20
C GLY A 212 -1.98 21.32 -9.34
N SER A 213 -1.90 21.19 -8.02
CA SER A 213 -2.45 22.14 -7.03
C SER A 213 -1.25 22.73 -6.26
N VAL A 214 -1.12 23.99 -5.81
CA VAL A 214 -1.99 25.16 -5.57
C VAL A 214 -1.09 26.41 -5.64
N HIS A 215 -1.48 27.47 -6.36
CA HIS A 215 -1.39 28.90 -5.99
C HIS A 215 -1.35 29.82 -7.22
N LYS A 216 -2.34 30.73 -7.28
CA LYS A 216 -2.46 31.93 -8.14
C LYS A 216 -2.44 31.70 -9.66
N ALA A 217 -3.63 31.84 -10.24
CA ALA A 217 -3.89 32.42 -11.57
C ALA A 217 -2.99 31.94 -12.72
N ALA A 218 -3.40 30.89 -13.42
CA ALA A 218 -3.50 30.82 -14.88
C ALA A 218 -3.84 29.38 -15.31
N HIS A 219 -4.90 29.22 -16.08
CA HIS A 219 -5.18 28.00 -16.83
C HIS A 219 -4.09 27.78 -17.87
N TRP A 220 -3.36 26.67 -17.79
CA TRP A 220 -2.73 26.04 -18.96
C TRP A 220 -2.76 24.52 -18.80
N ALA A 221 -3.67 23.88 -19.53
CA ALA A 221 -3.59 22.45 -19.77
C ALA A 221 -2.51 22.22 -20.83
N MET A 222 -1.40 21.57 -20.46
CA MET A 222 -0.41 21.11 -21.43
C MET A 222 -0.73 19.65 -21.76
N LEU A 223 -1.41 19.44 -22.90
CA LEU A 223 -1.61 18.12 -23.50
C LEU A 223 -0.30 17.67 -24.14
N PHE A 224 0.33 16.62 -23.62
CA PHE A 224 1.37 15.89 -24.35
C PHE A 224 0.72 14.73 -25.10
N PHE A 225 0.67 14.85 -26.42
CA PHE A 225 0.40 13.73 -27.33
C PHE A 225 1.67 12.89 -27.44
N LEU A 226 1.62 11.64 -26.97
CA LEU A 226 2.50 10.60 -27.48
C LEU A 226 1.63 9.68 -28.33
N THR A 227 1.56 9.98 -29.62
CA THR A 227 0.98 9.07 -30.62
C THR A 227 1.78 7.77 -30.66
N PRO A 228 1.13 6.60 -30.82
CA PRO A 228 1.85 5.35 -31.00
C PRO A 228 2.49 5.31 -32.40
N ARG A 229 3.73 4.85 -32.48
CA ARG A 229 4.26 4.12 -33.64
C ARG A 229 4.62 2.73 -33.17
#